data_AF-A0A0M2K3X0-F1
#
_entry.id   AF-A0A0M2K3X0-F1
#
_cell.length_a   1.000
_cell.length_b   1.000
_cell.length_c   1.000
_cell.angle_alpha   90.00
_cell.angle_beta   90.00
_cell.angle_gamma   90.00
#
_symmetry.space_group_name_H-M   'P 1'
#
loop_
_entity.id
_entity.type
_entity.pdbx_description
1 polymer ?
#
loop_
_entity_poly.entity_id
_entity_poly.type
_entity_poly.pdbx_seq_one_letter_code
_entity_poly.pdbx_strand_id
1 'polypeptide(L)'
;MAITRKPVVKAEPVDTISNFINQAPDGIKSETPPEKKGVVKGQRQQITVTFDPDVIELLDIMSTEEGVSRAALIRMAVKQLITRGTTVGGTNQ
;
A
#
# COMPACT_ATOMS: atom_id res chain seq x y z
N MET A 1 -47.33 -30.29 -29.37
CA MET A 1 -46.35 -30.53 -28.29
C MET A 1 -45.03 -29.89 -28.71
N ALA A 2 -44.46 -28.99 -27.90
CA ALA A 2 -43.23 -28.27 -28.24
C ALA A 2 -42.05 -28.87 -27.46
N ILE A 3 -40.98 -29.25 -28.17
CA ILE A 3 -39.76 -29.83 -27.59
C ILE A 3 -38.86 -28.66 -27.16
N THR A 4 -38.68 -28.48 -25.86
CA THR A 4 -37.71 -27.53 -25.30
C THR A 4 -36.30 -28.10 -25.41
N ARG A 5 -35.40 -27.38 -26.07
CA ARG A 5 -33.99 -27.77 -26.21
C ARG A 5 -33.26 -27.59 -24.87
N LYS A 6 -32.41 -28.57 -24.53
CA LYS A 6 -31.56 -28.54 -23.33
C LYS A 6 -30.59 -27.34 -23.39
N PRO A 7 -30.37 -26.62 -22.27
CA PRO A 7 -29.44 -25.50 -22.26
C PRO A 7 -28.00 -26.01 -22.41
N VAL A 8 -27.23 -25.35 -23.28
CA VAL A 8 -25.80 -25.61 -23.47
C VAL A 8 -25.06 -25.06 -22.26
N VAL A 9 -24.43 -25.95 -21.49
CA VAL A 9 -23.54 -25.56 -20.39
C VAL A 9 -22.30 -24.91 -21.01
N LYS A 10 -22.14 -23.61 -20.81
CA LYS A 10 -20.94 -22.87 -21.22
C LYS A 10 -19.79 -23.34 -20.32
N ALA A 11 -18.76 -23.94 -20.90
CA ALA A 11 -17.54 -24.25 -20.17
C ALA A 11 -16.93 -22.95 -19.64
N GLU A 12 -16.71 -22.86 -18.33
CA GLU A 12 -16.00 -21.77 -17.68
C GLU A 12 -14.56 -21.71 -18.24
N PRO A 13 -14.03 -20.52 -18.57
CA PRO A 13 -12.67 -20.38 -19.08
C PRO A 13 -11.67 -20.85 -18.02
N VAL A 14 -10.65 -21.61 -18.42
CA VAL A 14 -9.64 -22.23 -17.54
C VAL A 14 -8.97 -21.19 -16.61
N ASP A 15 -8.90 -19.94 -17.05
CA ASP A 15 -8.37 -18.81 -16.29
C ASP A 15 -9.16 -18.49 -15.00
N THR A 16 -10.48 -18.72 -14.97
CA THR A 16 -11.28 -18.49 -13.75
C THR A 16 -10.98 -19.53 -12.69
N ILE A 17 -10.72 -20.77 -13.11
CA ILE A 17 -10.40 -21.89 -12.22
C ILE A 17 -9.00 -21.71 -11.64
N SER A 18 -8.00 -21.35 -12.45
CA SER A 18 -6.64 -21.09 -11.96
C SER A 18 -6.59 -19.88 -11.01
N ASN A 19 -7.35 -18.82 -11.31
CA ASN A 19 -7.46 -17.66 -10.43
C ASN A 19 -8.16 -17.99 -9.09
N PHE A 20 -9.12 -18.91 -9.10
CA PHE A 20 -9.76 -19.41 -7.87
C PHE A 20 -8.79 -20.26 -7.04
N ILE A 21 -8.03 -21.16 -7.68
CA ILE A 21 -7.02 -22.00 -7.01
C ILE A 21 -5.91 -21.13 -6.38
N ASN A 22 -5.43 -20.10 -7.09
CA ASN A 22 -4.34 -19.25 -6.62
C ASN A 22 -4.76 -18.26 -5.50
N GLN A 23 -6.06 -18.10 -5.24
CA GLN A 23 -6.57 -17.31 -4.11
C GLN A 23 -6.60 -18.09 -2.78
N ALA A 24 -6.34 -19.40 -2.81
CA ALA A 24 -6.22 -20.20 -1.61
C ALA A 24 -5.01 -19.76 -0.77
N PRO A 25 -5.06 -19.89 0.57
CA PRO A 25 -3.97 -19.44 1.45
C PRO A 25 -2.63 -20.17 1.22
N ASP A 26 -2.67 -21.34 0.61
CA ASP A 26 -1.55 -22.20 0.17
C ASP A 26 -1.27 -22.12 -1.35
N GLY A 27 -2.04 -21.33 -2.09
CA GLY A 27 -1.88 -21.16 -3.53
C GLY A 27 -0.50 -20.58 -3.88
N ILE A 28 0.10 -21.10 -4.95
CA ILE A 28 1.35 -20.58 -5.50
C ILE A 28 1.05 -19.16 -6.00
N LYS A 29 1.44 -18.16 -5.20
CA LYS A 29 1.31 -16.75 -5.55
C LYS A 29 2.12 -16.54 -6.82
N SER A 30 1.42 -16.50 -7.95
CA SER A 30 1.98 -16.16 -9.25
C SER A 30 2.78 -14.86 -9.14
N GLU A 31 3.83 -14.77 -9.95
CA GLU A 31 4.91 -13.78 -10.05
C GLU A 31 4.46 -12.32 -10.32
N THR A 32 3.35 -11.88 -9.75
CA THR A 32 2.95 -10.47 -9.72
C THR A 32 3.69 -9.75 -8.59
N PRO A 33 4.02 -8.45 -8.77
CA PRO A 33 4.73 -7.68 -7.76
C PRO A 33 4.05 -7.84 -6.40
N PRO A 34 4.81 -7.99 -5.30
CA PRO A 34 4.23 -8.29 -3.99
C PRO A 34 3.07 -7.35 -3.74
N GLU A 35 1.86 -7.89 -3.58
CA GLU A 35 0.68 -7.12 -3.20
C GLU A 35 1.10 -6.22 -2.04
N LYS A 36 0.99 -4.90 -2.24
CA LYS A 36 1.49 -3.91 -1.29
C LYS A 36 0.76 -4.11 0.03
N LYS A 37 1.43 -4.82 0.94
CA LYS A 37 0.91 -5.25 2.24
C LYS A 37 0.79 -4.02 3.13
N GLY A 38 -0.33 -3.32 3.05
CA GLY A 38 -0.57 -2.09 3.79
C GLY A 38 -2.07 -1.86 4.01
N VAL A 39 -2.42 -1.43 5.22
CA VAL A 39 -3.78 -1.00 5.51
C VAL A 39 -4.01 0.32 4.79
N VAL A 40 -4.97 0.35 3.87
CA VAL A 40 -5.37 1.59 3.18
C VAL A 40 -6.35 2.33 4.09
N LYS A 41 -6.02 3.57 4.47
CA LYS A 41 -6.90 4.48 5.20
C LYS A 41 -7.38 5.59 4.27
N GLY A 42 -8.62 5.48 3.80
CA GLY A 42 -9.15 6.37 2.76
C GLY A 42 -8.39 6.20 1.44
N GLN A 43 -7.75 7.26 0.96
CA GLN A 43 -6.91 7.24 -0.26
C GLN A 43 -5.40 7.08 0.05
N ARG A 44 -5.02 6.88 1.32
CA ARG A 44 -3.62 6.86 1.75
C ARG A 44 -3.24 5.49 2.28
N GLN A 45 -2.02 5.05 1.97
CA GLN A 45 -1.44 3.84 2.55
C GLN A 45 -0.85 4.16 3.93
N GLN A 46 -1.21 3.36 4.93
CA GLN A 46 -0.59 3.43 6.25
C GLN A 46 0.79 2.78 6.22
N ILE A 47 1.75 3.42 6.87
CA ILE A 47 3.08 2.88 7.14
C ILE A 47 3.35 2.94 8.64
N THR A 48 4.10 1.96 9.15
CA THR A 48 4.61 1.96 10.52
C THR A 48 6.10 2.24 10.45
N VAL A 49 6.57 3.23 11.19
CA VAL A 49 7.98 3.63 11.26
C VAL A 49 8.34 3.82 12.73
N THR A 50 9.52 3.34 13.11
CA THR A 50 10.07 3.52 14.46
C THR A 50 11.10 4.64 14.41
N PHE A 51 11.07 5.52 15.41
CA PHE A 51 12.00 6.63 15.60
C PHE A 51 12.58 6.56 17.02
N ASP A 52 13.73 7.21 17.21
CA ASP A 52 14.29 7.40 18.54
C ASP A 52 13.35 8.30 19.39
N PRO A 53 13.24 8.06 20.72
CA PRO A 53 12.36 8.83 21.59
C PRO A 53 12.61 10.35 21.53
N ASP A 54 13.87 10.75 21.49
CA ASP A 54 14.27 12.16 21.46
C ASP A 54 13.80 12.86 20.17
N VAL A 55 13.79 12.13 19.04
CA VAL A 55 13.27 12.65 17.77
C VAL A 55 11.75 12.78 17.81
N ILE A 56 11.06 11.86 18.49
CA ILE A 56 9.60 11.93 18.67
C ILE A 56 9.22 13.15 19.50
N GLU A 57 9.95 13.43 20.58
CA GLU A 57 9.73 14.61 21.42
C GLU A 57 9.93 15.91 20.63
N LEU A 58 11.01 16.00 19.85
CA LEU A 58 11.26 17.16 18.99
C LEU A 58 10.13 17.36 17.96
N LEU A 59 9.66 16.29 17.33
CA LEU A 59 8.52 16.36 16.40
C LEU A 59 7.25 16.86 17.08
N ASP A 60 7.01 16.49 18.34
CA ASP A 60 5.84 16.94 19.10
C ASP A 60 5.90 18.43 19.43
N ILE A 61 7.05 18.91 19.88
CA ILE A 61 7.28 20.33 20.14
C ILE A 61 7.03 21.13 18.86
N MET A 62 7.70 20.77 17.76
CA MET A 62 7.54 21.45 16.47
C MET A 62 6.08 21.41 15.97
N SER A 63 5.39 20.27 16.16
CA SER A 63 3.99 20.15 15.74
C SER A 63 3.06 21.09 16.51
N THR A 64 3.36 21.31 17.79
CA THR A 64 2.60 22.19 18.69
C THR A 64 2.84 23.65 18.34
N GLU A 65 4.10 24.03 18.11
CA GLU A 65 4.48 25.39 17.72
C GLU A 65 3.85 25.80 16.38
N GLU A 66 3.86 24.91 15.40
CA GLU A 66 3.29 25.14 14.07
C GLU A 66 1.76 24.93 14.01
N GLY A 67 1.14 24.43 15.08
CA GLY A 67 -0.31 24.16 15.14
C GLY A 67 -0.78 23.06 14.19
N VAL A 68 0.09 22.11 13.82
CA VAL A 68 -0.22 21.01 12.90
C VAL A 68 -0.11 19.66 13.61
N SER A 69 -0.86 18.65 13.15
CA SER A 69 -0.67 17.29 13.69
C SER A 69 0.73 16.76 13.37
N ARG A 70 1.33 15.97 14.27
CA ARG A 70 2.60 15.24 14.03
C ARG A 70 2.65 14.55 12.66
N ALA A 71 1.56 13.87 12.28
CA ALA A 71 1.47 13.18 11.00
C ALA A 71 1.43 14.13 9.80
N ALA A 72 0.90 15.35 9.94
CA ALA A 72 0.93 16.38 8.90
C ALA A 72 2.34 16.97 8.75
N LEU A 73 3.03 17.23 9.87
CA LEU A 73 4.42 17.70 9.89
C LEU A 73 5.34 16.72 9.14
N ILE A 74 5.29 15.44 9.50
CA ILE A 74 6.07 14.39 8.83
C ILE A 74 5.77 14.34 7.32
N ARG A 75 4.49 14.44 6.93
CA ARG A 75 4.09 14.44 5.52
C ARG A 75 4.63 15.65 4.76
N MET A 76 4.60 16.84 5.37
CA MET A 76 5.15 18.05 4.78
C MET A 76 6.66 17.94 4.61
N ALA A 77 7.38 17.48 5.63
CA ALA A 77 8.82 17.27 5.58
C ALA A 77 9.21 16.30 4.46
N VAL A 78 8.56 15.13 4.38
CA VAL A 78 8.79 14.16 3.30
C VAL A 78 8.47 14.75 1.93
N LYS A 79 7.38 15.51 1.80
CA LYS A 79 7.02 16.15 0.52
C LYS A 79 8.05 17.20 0.11
N GLN A 80 8.54 18.01 1.05
CA GLN A 80 9.58 19.01 0.80
C GLN A 80 10.89 18.34 0.39
N LEU A 81 11.30 17.29 1.09
CA LEU A 81 12.48 16.47 0.77
C LEU A 81 12.44 15.96 -0.68
N ILE A 82 11.30 15.38 -1.09
CA ILE A 82 11.11 14.85 -2.45
C ILE A 82 11.07 15.98 -3.50
N THR A 83 10.42 17.10 -3.18
CA THR A 83 10.14 18.17 -4.17
C THR A 83 11.34 19.08 -4.39
N ARG A 84 12.06 19.44 -3.31
CA ARG A 84 13.21 20.36 -3.37
C ARG A 84 14.53 19.61 -3.53
N GLY A 85 14.52 18.30 -3.36
CA GLY A 85 15.72 17.47 -3.33
C GLY A 85 16.45 17.65 -2.00
N THR A 86 16.99 16.54 -1.50
CA THR A 86 17.94 16.54 -0.39
C THR A 86 18.82 15.33 -0.61
N THR A 87 20.12 15.48 -0.38
CA THR A 87 21.07 14.36 -0.43
C THR A 87 20.81 13.45 0.76
N VAL A 88 19.96 12.43 0.57
CA VAL A 88 19.80 11.36 1.54
C VAL A 88 20.97 10.39 1.32
N GLY A 89 22.00 10.54 2.16
CA GLY A 89 23.27 9.86 2.01
C GLY A 89 24.34 10.83 1.54
N GLY A 90 25.01 11.48 2.50
CA GLY A 90 26.28 12.13 2.22
C GLY A 90 27.27 11.06 1.76
N THR A 91 27.53 11.02 0.46
CA THR A 91 28.82 10.56 -0.06
C THR A 91 29.43 11.77 -0.74
N ASN A 92 30.50 12.28 -0.14
CA ASN A 92 31.37 13.27 -0.76
C ASN A 92 31.87 12.71 -2.11
N GLN A 93 31.55 13.40 -3.21
CA GLN A 93 32.41 13.70 -4.36
C GLN A 93 31.65 14.51 -5.42
#